data_AF-A0A0R3SN64-F1
#
_entry.id   AF-A0A0R3SN64-F1
#
_cell.length_a   1.000
_cell.length_b   1.000
_cell.length_c   1.000
_cell.angle_alpha   90.00
_cell.angle_beta   90.00
_cell.angle_gamma   90.00
#
_symmetry.space_group_name_H-M   'P 1'
#
loop_
_entity.id
_entity.type
_entity.pdbx_description
1 polymer ?
#
loop_
_entity_poly.entity_id
_entity_poly.type
_entity_poly.pdbx_seq_one_letter_code
_entity_poly.pdbx_strand_id
1 'polypeptide(L)'
;KFAIVVAWAILIALCFKLSQFEVTTPSFDPFAELEIDQQATKLEIKKAYKKLSLIHHPDRGGDEQKFIRIHKAYITLTDEVAHRNWQEYGNSDGPGAINFGMALPKWMIKKENTVIVVGVYALIFLLMLPIVVGWWWSNSKKFSNTQVLLVTIRLYCGSFLYNPFMAVHRIIKLLSSSYEFNSQFNKDIACRPSDNIELPPVRLLKSLLSYARSDFGQVLLMPM
;
A
#
# COMPACT_ATOMS: atom_id res chain seq x y z
N LYS A 1 0.81 -15.12 -14.84
CA LYS A 1 1.36 -14.86 -16.20
C LYS A 1 0.85 -13.52 -16.77
N PHE A 2 -0.47 -13.29 -16.86
CA PHE A 2 -1.04 -12.00 -17.31
C PHE A 2 -0.56 -10.78 -16.52
N ALA A 3 -0.53 -10.85 -15.18
CA ALA A 3 -0.07 -9.74 -14.33
C ALA A 3 1.37 -9.27 -14.63
N ILE A 4 2.25 -10.21 -15.02
CA ILE A 4 3.65 -9.90 -15.34
C ILE A 4 3.71 -9.11 -16.66
N VAL A 5 2.92 -9.51 -17.65
CA VAL A 5 2.84 -8.82 -18.95
C VAL A 5 2.34 -7.38 -18.77
N VAL A 6 1.30 -7.19 -17.93
CA VAL A 6 0.77 -5.86 -17.61
C VAL A 6 1.80 -4.98 -16.91
N ALA A 7 2.56 -5.54 -15.96
CA ALA A 7 3.60 -4.80 -15.25
C ALA A 7 4.71 -4.30 -16.21
N TRP A 8 5.15 -5.14 -17.15
CA TRP A 8 6.13 -4.75 -18.16
C TRP A 8 5.58 -3.68 -19.11
N ALA A 9 4.32 -3.78 -19.53
CA ALA A 9 3.68 -2.76 -20.37
C ALA A 9 3.61 -1.39 -19.67
N ILE A 10 3.26 -1.36 -18.37
CA ILE A 10 3.23 -0.14 -17.57
C ILE A 10 4.63 0.47 -17.45
N LEU A 11 5.65 -0.37 -17.19
CA LEU A 11 7.03 0.08 -17.04
C LEU A 11 7.55 0.73 -18.34
N ILE A 12 7.30 0.09 -19.49
CA ILE A 12 7.67 0.64 -20.81
C ILE A 12 6.95 1.97 -21.08
N ALA A 13 5.65 2.05 -20.80
CA ALA A 13 4.87 3.28 -20.98
C ALA A 13 5.41 4.42 -20.10
N LEU A 14 5.84 4.12 -18.87
CA LEU A 14 6.39 5.09 -17.92
C LEU A 14 7.77 5.57 -18.37
N CYS A 15 8.65 4.68 -18.84
CA CYS A 15 9.93 5.05 -19.45
C CYS A 15 9.75 5.95 -20.69
N PHE A 16 8.76 5.65 -21.54
CA PHE A 16 8.47 6.49 -22.71
C PHE A 16 8.02 7.89 -22.30
N LYS A 17 7.17 8.00 -21.27
CA LYS A 17 6.77 9.30 -20.72
C LYS A 17 7.94 10.03 -20.10
N LEU A 18 8.83 9.35 -19.37
CA LEU A 18 10.03 9.95 -18.79
C LEU A 18 11.00 10.49 -19.85
N SER A 19 11.19 9.76 -20.96
CA SER A 19 12.09 10.20 -22.04
C SER A 19 11.61 11.48 -22.74
N GLN A 20 10.33 11.82 -22.66
CA GLN A 20 9.77 13.04 -23.24
C GLN A 20 9.90 14.26 -22.32
N PHE A 21 10.30 14.07 -21.05
CA PHE A 21 10.54 15.18 -20.14
C PHE A 21 12.00 15.63 -20.25
N GLU A 22 12.20 16.79 -20.88
CA GLU A 22 13.47 17.50 -20.80
C GLU A 22 13.59 18.13 -19.40
N VAL A 23 14.57 17.69 -18.63
CA VAL A 23 14.83 18.26 -17.30
C VAL A 23 15.50 19.61 -17.50
N THR A 24 14.71 20.68 -17.63
CA THR A 24 15.22 22.04 -17.50
C THR A 24 15.54 22.27 -16.03
N THR A 25 16.77 21.97 -15.59
CA THR A 25 17.28 22.54 -14.34
C THR A 25 17.47 24.03 -14.58
N PRO A 26 16.73 24.94 -13.94
CA PRO A 26 17.09 26.34 -14.00
C PRO A 26 18.43 26.48 -13.26
N SER A 27 19.53 26.52 -14.01
CA SER A 27 20.82 26.94 -13.48
C SER A 27 20.65 28.38 -13.02
N PHE A 28 20.79 28.63 -11.72
CA PHE A 28 20.66 29.97 -11.17
C PHE A 28 21.88 30.81 -11.57
N ASP A 29 21.70 31.70 -12.54
CA ASP A 29 22.71 32.66 -12.98
C ASP A 29 22.36 34.08 -12.44
N PRO A 30 23.09 34.57 -11.43
CA PRO A 30 22.85 35.89 -10.84
C PRO A 30 23.01 37.05 -11.83
N PHE A 31 23.87 36.92 -12.86
CA PHE A 31 24.10 37.96 -13.84
C PHE A 31 22.94 38.05 -14.84
N ALA A 32 22.44 36.89 -15.27
CA ALA A 32 21.26 36.80 -16.13
C ALA A 32 19.99 37.33 -15.45
N GLU A 33 19.79 37.03 -14.16
CA GLU A 33 18.64 37.53 -13.38
C GLU A 33 18.66 39.06 -13.16
N LEU A 34 19.86 39.67 -13.18
CA LEU A 34 20.03 41.12 -13.10
C LEU A 34 20.16 41.81 -14.46
N GLU A 35 20.09 41.05 -15.56
CA GLU A 35 20.27 41.52 -16.94
C GLU A 35 21.58 42.31 -17.16
N ILE A 36 22.67 41.84 -16.54
CA ILE A 36 23.99 42.46 -16.60
C ILE A 36 25.05 41.49 -17.13
N ASP A 37 26.15 42.03 -17.63
CA ASP A 37 27.29 41.22 -18.09
C ASP A 37 28.06 40.61 -16.90
N GLN A 38 28.73 39.48 -17.13
CA GLN A 38 29.52 38.77 -16.11
C GLN A 38 30.70 39.61 -15.59
N GLN A 39 31.14 40.61 -16.37
CA GLN A 39 32.21 41.55 -16.00
C GLN A 39 31.70 42.86 -15.37
N ALA A 40 30.40 42.94 -15.04
CA ALA A 40 29.80 44.17 -14.51
C ALA A 40 30.42 44.61 -13.17
N THR A 41 30.62 45.90 -13.02
CA THR A 41 31.19 46.48 -11.80
C THR A 41 30.16 46.50 -10.66
N LYS A 42 30.60 46.50 -9.39
CA LYS A 42 29.72 46.64 -8.20
C LYS A 42 28.73 47.82 -8.29
N LEU A 43 29.14 48.92 -8.93
CA LEU A 43 28.27 50.09 -9.17
C LEU A 43 27.13 49.78 -10.15
N GLU A 44 27.39 48.96 -11.18
CA GLU A 44 26.41 48.56 -12.18
C GLU A 44 25.42 47.55 -11.60
N ILE A 45 25.91 46.59 -10.81
CA ILE A 45 25.07 45.63 -10.04
C ILE A 45 24.07 46.40 -9.16
N LYS A 46 24.55 47.41 -8.41
CA LYS A 46 23.68 48.22 -7.54
C LYS A 46 22.66 49.05 -8.32
N LYS A 47 23.05 49.58 -9.48
CA LYS A 47 22.14 50.34 -10.36
C LYS A 47 21.06 49.43 -10.97
N ALA A 48 21.45 48.26 -11.48
CA ALA A 48 20.54 47.27 -12.05
C ALA A 48 19.54 46.76 -11.01
N TYR A 49 20.02 46.39 -9.82
CA TYR A 49 19.16 46.00 -8.70
C TYR A 49 18.13 47.08 -8.35
N LYS A 50 18.55 48.35 -8.24
CA LYS A 50 17.62 49.45 -7.93
C LYS A 50 16.55 49.62 -9.01
N LYS A 51 16.93 49.51 -10.29
CA LYS A 51 16.00 49.62 -11.42
C LYS A 51 14.98 48.48 -11.41
N LEU A 52 15.44 47.24 -11.32
CA LEU A 52 14.59 46.05 -11.36
C LEU A 52 13.71 45.92 -10.12
N SER A 53 14.23 46.28 -8.94
CA SER A 53 13.47 46.29 -7.68
C SER A 53 12.30 47.27 -7.70
N LEU A 54 12.45 48.43 -8.36
CA LEU A 54 11.37 49.41 -8.49
C LEU A 54 10.25 48.93 -9.42
N ILE A 55 10.57 48.07 -10.39
CA ILE A 55 9.63 47.51 -11.37
C ILE A 55 8.89 46.32 -10.77
N HIS A 56 9.62 45.42 -10.08
CA HIS A 56 9.08 44.18 -9.54
C HIS A 56 8.65 44.27 -8.07
N HIS A 57 8.58 45.48 -7.48
CA HIS A 57 8.20 45.64 -6.08
C HIS A 57 6.79 45.08 -5.81
N PRO A 58 6.59 44.24 -4.77
CA PRO A 58 5.29 43.64 -4.46
C PRO A 58 4.20 44.70 -4.19
N ASP A 59 4.54 45.78 -3.47
CA ASP A 59 3.59 46.89 -3.20
C ASP A 59 3.11 47.65 -4.43
N ARG A 60 3.82 47.54 -5.57
CA ARG A 60 3.46 48.21 -6.82
C ARG A 60 2.77 47.28 -7.82
N GLY A 61 2.37 46.08 -7.38
CA GLY A 61 1.74 45.06 -8.21
C GLY A 61 2.72 44.25 -9.07
N GLY A 62 4.01 44.22 -8.70
CA GLY A 62 5.03 43.42 -9.37
C GLY A 62 4.99 41.93 -8.98
N ASP A 63 5.65 41.11 -9.78
CA ASP A 63 5.80 39.66 -9.54
C ASP A 63 6.76 39.39 -8.36
N GLU A 64 6.20 38.96 -7.23
CA GLU A 64 6.93 38.63 -5.99
C GLU A 64 8.03 37.58 -6.22
N GLN A 65 7.79 36.59 -7.09
CA GLN A 65 8.77 35.55 -7.35
C GLN A 65 9.99 36.09 -8.09
N LYS A 66 9.78 37.02 -9.02
CA LYS A 66 10.89 37.72 -9.71
C LYS A 66 11.65 38.61 -8.75
N PHE A 67 10.96 39.34 -7.88
CA PHE A 67 11.60 40.19 -6.87
C PHE A 67 12.54 39.39 -5.96
N ILE A 68 12.08 38.23 -5.48
CA ILE A 68 12.91 37.33 -4.65
C ILE A 68 14.14 36.86 -5.42
N ARG A 69 14.02 36.48 -6.70
CA ARG A 69 15.16 36.07 -7.54
C ARG A 69 16.16 37.20 -7.77
N ILE A 70 15.68 38.40 -8.09
CA ILE A 70 16.50 39.61 -8.27
C ILE A 70 17.25 39.97 -6.98
N HIS A 71 16.56 39.90 -5.83
CA HIS A 71 17.17 40.16 -4.53
C HIS A 71 18.23 39.11 -4.18
N LYS A 72 17.92 37.82 -4.42
CA LYS A 72 18.87 36.72 -4.25
C LYS A 72 20.11 36.90 -5.13
N ALA A 73 19.93 37.27 -6.40
CA ALA A 73 21.02 37.54 -7.33
C ALA A 73 21.92 38.70 -6.83
N TYR A 74 21.31 39.79 -6.35
CA TYR A 74 22.05 40.92 -5.79
C TYR A 74 22.88 40.51 -4.55
N ILE A 75 22.31 39.73 -3.62
CA ILE A 75 23.05 39.21 -2.46
C ILE A 75 24.20 38.32 -2.93
N THR A 76 23.95 37.42 -3.88
CA THR A 76 24.96 36.50 -4.42
C THR A 76 26.16 37.20 -5.03
N LEU A 77 25.96 38.36 -5.66
CA LEU A 77 27.05 39.15 -6.27
C LEU A 77 27.69 40.16 -5.32
N THR A 78 27.02 40.51 -4.21
CA THR A 78 27.51 41.56 -3.29
C THR A 78 28.20 40.96 -2.07
N ASP A 79 27.72 39.83 -1.56
CA ASP A 79 28.28 39.13 -0.40
C ASP A 79 29.31 38.09 -0.84
N GLU A 80 30.50 38.15 -0.26
CA GLU A 80 31.64 37.29 -0.59
C GLU A 80 31.38 35.83 -0.23
N VAL A 81 30.64 35.58 0.87
CA VAL A 81 30.27 34.22 1.29
C VAL A 81 29.27 33.61 0.32
N ALA A 82 28.22 34.36 -0.05
CA ALA A 82 27.21 33.92 -1.00
C ALA A 82 27.80 33.74 -2.41
N HIS A 83 28.75 34.59 -2.82
CA HIS A 83 29.44 34.47 -4.10
C HIS A 83 30.27 33.18 -4.15
N ARG A 84 31.05 32.88 -3.10
CA ARG A 84 31.82 31.65 -3.00
C ARG A 84 30.91 30.41 -3.00
N ASN A 85 29.79 30.46 -2.27
CA ASN A 85 28.81 29.38 -2.26
C ASN A 85 28.23 29.12 -3.65
N TRP A 86 27.94 30.17 -4.42
CA TRP A 86 27.47 30.03 -5.79
C TRP A 86 28.52 29.41 -6.71
N GLN A 87 29.79 29.79 -6.57
CA GLN A 87 30.89 29.18 -7.33
C GLN A 87 31.11 27.70 -6.98
N GLU A 88 30.98 27.32 -5.71
CA GLU A 88 31.22 25.95 -5.23
C GLU A 88 30.02 25.01 -5.43
N TYR A 89 28.79 25.50 -5.20
CA TYR A 89 27.57 24.68 -5.13
C TYR A 89 26.52 25.04 -6.19
N GLY A 90 26.75 26.07 -7.00
CA GLY A 90 25.78 26.57 -7.99
C GLY A 90 24.57 27.28 -7.38
N ASN A 91 24.58 27.58 -6.07
CA ASN A 91 23.53 28.28 -5.35
C ASN A 91 24.11 29.22 -4.28
N SER A 92 23.40 30.32 -3.95
CA SER A 92 23.88 31.30 -2.96
C SER A 92 23.77 30.83 -1.51
N ASP A 93 22.95 29.81 -1.26
CA ASP A 93 22.55 29.40 0.08
C ASP A 93 23.52 28.36 0.70
N GLY A 94 24.55 27.94 -0.04
CA GLY A 94 25.54 26.96 0.41
C GLY A 94 25.11 25.50 0.19
N PRO A 95 25.75 24.51 0.85
CA PRO A 95 25.40 23.11 0.69
C PRO A 95 23.91 22.92 1.01
N GLY A 96 23.12 22.75 -0.05
CA GLY A 96 21.68 22.73 0.06
C GLY A 96 21.25 21.58 0.96
N ALA A 97 20.29 21.84 1.85
CA ALA A 97 19.57 20.78 2.51
C ALA A 97 19.08 19.82 1.42
N ILE A 98 19.40 18.54 1.55
CA ILE A 98 18.87 17.47 0.71
C ILE A 98 17.34 17.55 0.75
N ASN A 99 16.77 18.26 -0.23
CA ASN A 99 15.34 18.38 -0.39
C ASN A 99 14.85 16.99 -0.79
N PHE A 100 14.40 16.22 0.21
CA PHE A 100 13.82 14.91 0.02
C PHE A 100 12.46 15.10 -0.67
N GLY A 101 12.50 15.30 -1.99
CA GLY A 101 11.31 15.34 -2.81
C GLY A 101 10.70 13.93 -2.84
N MET A 102 9.72 13.67 -1.99
CA MET A 102 8.84 12.52 -2.19
C MET A 102 8.24 12.67 -3.59
N ALA A 103 8.47 11.70 -4.49
CA ALA A 103 8.05 11.70 -5.90
C ALA A 103 6.52 11.53 -6.07
N LEU A 104 5.77 12.18 -5.20
CA LEU A 104 4.32 12.20 -5.18
C LEU A 104 3.84 13.31 -6.10
N PRO A 105 2.78 13.06 -6.88
CA PRO A 105 2.30 14.04 -7.83
C PRO A 105 1.73 15.27 -7.09
N LYS A 106 2.04 16.46 -7.60
CA LYS A 106 1.71 17.74 -6.96
C LYS A 106 0.22 17.91 -6.63
N TRP A 107 -0.68 17.27 -7.37
CA TRP A 107 -2.13 17.33 -7.12
C TRP A 107 -2.56 16.66 -5.81
N MET A 108 -1.80 15.68 -5.30
CA MET A 108 -2.12 14.97 -4.06
C MET A 108 -1.71 15.75 -2.80
N ILE A 109 -0.74 16.67 -2.91
CA ILE A 109 -0.13 17.40 -1.78
C ILE A 109 -0.60 18.87 -1.75
N LYS A 110 -1.47 19.30 -2.67
CA LYS A 110 -2.04 20.66 -2.61
C LYS A 110 -2.76 20.84 -1.26
N LYS A 111 -2.40 21.91 -0.54
CA LYS A 111 -2.92 22.23 0.80
C LYS A 111 -4.45 22.15 0.91
N GLU A 112 -5.15 22.46 -0.17
CA GLU A 112 -6.61 22.40 -0.29
C GLU A 112 -7.18 20.97 -0.20
N ASN A 113 -6.51 19.99 -0.81
CA ASN A 113 -7.02 18.61 -0.93
C ASN A 113 -6.36 17.64 0.05
N THR A 114 -5.26 18.03 0.68
CA THR A 114 -4.49 17.15 1.59
C THR A 114 -5.36 16.59 2.72
N VAL A 115 -6.24 17.40 3.33
CA VAL A 115 -7.12 16.96 4.42
C VAL A 115 -8.10 15.88 3.96
N ILE A 116 -8.68 16.04 2.77
CA ILE A 116 -9.63 15.08 2.19
C ILE A 116 -8.92 13.77 1.84
N VAL A 117 -7.75 13.85 1.21
CA VAL A 117 -6.95 12.67 0.82
C VAL A 117 -6.55 11.87 2.07
N VAL A 118 -6.06 12.55 3.11
CA VAL A 118 -5.69 11.90 4.37
C VAL A 118 -6.90 11.29 5.07
N GLY A 119 -8.03 12.00 5.09
CA GLY A 119 -9.28 11.50 5.68
C GLY A 119 -9.81 10.24 4.99
N VAL A 120 -9.82 10.22 3.65
CA VAL A 120 -10.22 9.04 2.86
C VAL A 120 -9.26 7.89 3.11
N TYR A 121 -7.95 8.15 3.14
CA TYR A 121 -6.96 7.12 3.43
C TYR A 121 -7.15 6.51 4.83
N ALA A 122 -7.37 7.36 5.84
CA ALA A 122 -7.63 6.92 7.21
C ALA A 122 -8.92 6.07 7.29
N LEU A 123 -9.98 6.48 6.58
CA LEU A 123 -11.24 5.74 6.54
C LEU A 123 -11.10 4.39 5.82
N ILE A 124 -10.40 4.35 4.69
CA ILE A 124 -10.10 3.09 3.99
C ILE A 124 -9.29 2.18 4.91
N PHE A 125 -8.27 2.69 5.58
CA PHE A 125 -7.46 1.89 6.49
C PHE A 125 -8.28 1.34 7.68
N LEU A 126 -9.12 2.18 8.28
CA LEU A 126 -9.99 1.82 9.41
C LEU A 126 -11.05 0.79 9.03
N LEU A 127 -11.54 0.77 7.79
CA LEU A 127 -12.55 -0.20 7.33
C LEU A 127 -11.92 -1.44 6.70
N MET A 128 -10.94 -1.26 5.82
CA MET A 128 -10.31 -2.34 5.08
C MET A 128 -9.55 -3.29 6.01
N LEU A 129 -8.81 -2.77 6.98
CA LEU A 129 -8.01 -3.60 7.88
C LEU A 129 -8.88 -4.55 8.72
N PRO A 130 -9.94 -4.11 9.43
CA PRO A 130 -10.81 -5.03 10.16
C PRO A 130 -11.53 -6.03 9.27
N ILE A 131 -11.91 -5.66 8.04
CA ILE A 131 -12.58 -6.58 7.11
C ILE A 131 -11.61 -7.68 6.65
N VAL A 132 -10.41 -7.30 6.21
CA VAL A 132 -9.41 -8.25 5.71
C VAL A 132 -8.90 -9.14 6.84
N VAL A 133 -8.54 -8.55 7.97
CA VAL A 133 -8.09 -9.31 9.15
C VAL A 133 -9.22 -10.19 9.68
N GLY A 134 -10.45 -9.67 9.73
CA GLY A 134 -11.63 -10.44 10.14
C GLY A 134 -11.91 -11.63 9.23
N TRP A 135 -11.83 -11.43 7.91
CA TRP A 135 -11.99 -12.50 6.92
C TRP A 135 -10.88 -13.55 7.03
N TRP A 136 -9.62 -13.11 7.09
CA TRP A 136 -8.47 -14.00 7.26
C TRP A 136 -8.55 -14.77 8.58
N TRP A 137 -8.78 -14.09 9.70
CA TRP A 137 -8.90 -14.70 11.03
C TRP A 137 -10.08 -15.66 11.10
N SER A 138 -11.21 -15.32 10.48
CA SER A 138 -12.37 -16.21 10.38
C SER A 138 -12.04 -17.48 9.60
N ASN A 139 -11.22 -17.38 8.55
CA ASN A 139 -10.78 -18.53 7.79
C ASN A 139 -9.76 -19.38 8.57
N SER A 140 -8.78 -18.73 9.21
CA SER A 140 -7.67 -19.37 9.92
C SER A 140 -8.11 -20.05 11.23
N LYS A 141 -9.04 -19.45 11.99
CA LYS A 141 -9.52 -20.00 13.28
C LYS A 141 -10.22 -21.36 13.18
N LYS A 142 -10.61 -21.78 11.99
CA LYS A 142 -11.32 -23.06 11.79
C LYS A 142 -10.39 -24.26 11.99
N PHE A 143 -9.08 -24.05 11.85
CA PHE A 143 -8.07 -25.10 11.91
C PHE A 143 -7.34 -25.11 13.26
N SER A 144 -6.96 -26.31 13.69
CA SER A 144 -6.04 -26.53 14.79
C SER A 144 -4.58 -26.29 14.37
N ASN A 145 -3.64 -26.34 15.32
CA ASN A 145 -2.20 -26.25 15.06
C ASN A 145 -1.73 -27.32 14.04
N THR A 146 -2.36 -28.50 14.05
CA THR A 146 -2.08 -29.60 13.12
C THR A 146 -2.78 -29.48 11.75
N GLN A 147 -3.35 -28.32 11.40
CA GLN A 147 -4.09 -28.10 10.15
C GLN A 147 -5.32 -29.01 9.96
N VAL A 148 -5.91 -29.50 11.06
CA VAL A 148 -7.17 -30.24 11.06
C VAL A 148 -8.29 -29.34 11.55
N LEU A 149 -9.47 -29.42 10.93
CA LEU A 149 -10.65 -28.67 11.30
C LEU A 149 -11.07 -28.99 12.74
N LEU A 150 -11.34 -27.96 13.53
CA LEU A 150 -11.72 -28.10 14.94
C LEU A 150 -13.01 -28.92 15.14
N VAL A 151 -13.91 -28.93 14.15
CA VAL A 151 -15.15 -29.72 14.19
C VAL A 151 -14.84 -31.23 14.09
N THR A 152 -13.89 -31.61 13.24
CA THR A 152 -13.41 -33.00 13.12
C THR A 152 -12.76 -33.47 14.43
N ILE A 153 -11.92 -32.62 15.04
CA ILE A 153 -11.28 -32.94 16.33
C ILE A 153 -12.34 -33.14 17.42
N ARG A 154 -13.37 -32.27 17.49
CA ARG A 154 -14.47 -32.42 18.45
C ARG A 154 -15.23 -33.74 18.27
N LEU A 155 -15.50 -34.14 17.03
CA LEU A 155 -16.12 -35.43 16.71
C LEU A 155 -15.29 -36.61 17.27
N TYR A 156 -13.97 -36.56 17.05
CA TYR A 156 -13.06 -37.60 17.51
C TYR A 156 -12.95 -37.65 19.02
N CYS A 157 -12.70 -36.52 19.68
CA CYS A 157 -12.64 -36.44 21.12
C CYS A 157 -13.94 -36.95 21.77
N GLY A 158 -15.10 -36.54 21.27
CA GLY A 158 -16.39 -37.02 21.77
C GLY A 158 -16.57 -38.54 21.60
N SER A 159 -16.18 -39.07 20.44
CA SER A 159 -16.31 -40.51 20.14
C SER A 159 -15.39 -41.38 21.00
N PHE A 160 -14.15 -40.94 21.22
CA PHE A 160 -13.17 -41.66 22.03
C PHE A 160 -13.46 -41.57 23.54
N LEU A 161 -13.99 -40.44 24.02
CA LEU A 161 -14.40 -40.30 25.42
C LEU A 161 -15.60 -41.20 25.75
N TYR A 162 -16.57 -41.33 24.83
CA TYR A 162 -17.76 -42.15 25.05
C TYR A 162 -17.48 -43.66 24.93
N ASN A 163 -16.58 -44.08 24.03
CA ASN A 163 -16.20 -45.48 23.84
C ASN A 163 -14.67 -45.61 23.70
N PRO A 164 -13.92 -45.79 24.82
CA PRO A 164 -12.46 -45.87 24.78
C PRO A 164 -11.95 -47.16 24.10
N PHE A 165 -12.70 -48.27 24.21
CA PHE A 165 -12.35 -49.54 23.60
C PHE A 165 -13.21 -49.80 22.36
N MET A 166 -12.77 -49.24 21.23
CA MET A 166 -13.49 -49.31 19.96
C MET A 166 -12.86 -50.35 19.02
N ALA A 167 -13.68 -51.23 18.43
CA ALA A 167 -13.23 -52.17 17.41
C ALA A 167 -12.80 -51.43 16.12
N VAL A 168 -11.81 -52.00 15.40
CA VAL A 168 -11.18 -51.37 14.22
C VAL A 168 -12.19 -50.90 13.16
N HIS A 169 -13.26 -51.67 12.90
CA HIS A 169 -14.28 -51.28 11.92
C HIS A 169 -15.02 -49.98 12.30
N ARG A 170 -15.24 -49.71 13.59
CA ARG A 170 -15.87 -48.47 14.06
C ARG A 170 -14.91 -47.29 13.99
N ILE A 171 -13.60 -47.54 14.18
CA ILE A 171 -12.56 -46.52 13.98
C ILE A 171 -12.52 -46.10 12.51
N ILE A 172 -12.56 -47.06 11.57
CA ILE A 172 -12.63 -46.77 10.13
C ILE A 172 -13.91 -45.97 9.79
N LYS A 173 -15.04 -46.33 10.40
CA LYS A 173 -16.32 -45.61 10.26
C LYS A 173 -16.26 -44.18 10.81
N LEU A 174 -15.59 -43.98 11.95
CA LEU A 174 -15.39 -42.67 12.55
C LEU A 174 -14.49 -41.79 11.68
N LEU A 175 -13.37 -42.35 11.20
CA LEU A 175 -12.43 -41.66 10.32
C LEU A 175 -13.09 -41.22 9.00
N SER A 176 -13.88 -42.10 8.40
CA SER A 176 -14.66 -41.79 7.18
C SER A 176 -15.77 -40.75 7.41
N SER A 177 -16.18 -40.52 8.67
CA SER A 177 -17.17 -39.49 9.03
C SER A 177 -16.54 -38.12 9.34
N SER A 178 -15.25 -37.91 9.01
CA SER A 178 -14.57 -36.63 9.19
C SER A 178 -15.26 -35.50 8.42
N TYR A 179 -15.37 -34.34 9.06
CA TYR A 179 -15.85 -33.13 8.39
C TYR A 179 -14.86 -32.59 7.34
N GLU A 180 -13.62 -33.08 7.33
CA GLU A 180 -12.62 -32.79 6.29
C GLU A 180 -13.02 -33.25 4.90
N PHE A 181 -13.87 -34.28 4.79
CA PHE A 181 -14.32 -34.83 3.51
C PHE A 181 -15.64 -34.19 3.04
N ASN A 182 -16.19 -33.27 3.81
CA ASN A 182 -17.42 -32.58 3.47
C ASN A 182 -17.14 -31.19 2.88
N SER A 183 -17.53 -30.99 1.63
CA SER A 183 -17.38 -29.72 0.89
C SER A 183 -18.05 -28.52 1.58
N GLN A 184 -19.06 -28.78 2.41
CA GLN A 184 -19.74 -27.74 3.20
C GLN A 184 -18.81 -27.11 4.26
N PHE A 185 -17.87 -27.89 4.80
CA PHE A 185 -16.98 -27.48 5.89
C PHE A 185 -15.55 -27.19 5.43
N ASN A 186 -15.07 -27.93 4.42
CA ASN A 186 -13.78 -27.72 3.79
C ASN A 186 -13.97 -27.43 2.29
N LYS A 187 -13.64 -26.21 1.86
CA LYS A 187 -13.81 -25.73 0.48
C LYS A 187 -12.70 -26.19 -0.47
N ASP A 188 -11.59 -26.70 0.07
CA ASP A 188 -10.44 -27.14 -0.72
C ASP A 188 -10.63 -28.54 -1.29
N ILE A 189 -11.74 -29.21 -0.94
CA ILE A 189 -12.10 -30.52 -1.48
C ILE A 189 -12.56 -30.38 -2.93
N ALA A 190 -11.86 -31.07 -3.82
CA ALA A 190 -12.29 -31.26 -5.18
C ALA A 190 -13.41 -32.32 -5.25
N CYS A 191 -14.67 -31.89 -5.32
CA CYS A 191 -15.79 -32.79 -5.61
C CYS A 191 -15.88 -33.06 -7.11
N ARG A 192 -15.86 -34.33 -7.52
CA ARG A 192 -16.03 -34.69 -8.93
C ARG A 192 -17.50 -34.99 -9.19
N PRO A 193 -18.04 -34.62 -10.36
CA PRO A 193 -19.41 -34.94 -10.72
C PRO A 193 -19.65 -36.47 -10.86
N SER A 194 -18.60 -37.24 -11.13
CA SER A 194 -18.62 -38.71 -11.15
C SER A 194 -18.90 -39.32 -9.78
N ASP A 195 -18.54 -38.65 -8.68
CA ASP A 195 -18.70 -39.18 -7.33
C ASP A 195 -20.17 -39.48 -7.01
N ASN A 196 -21.11 -38.67 -7.52
CA ASN A 196 -22.56 -38.88 -7.33
C ASN A 196 -23.12 -40.06 -8.16
N ILE A 197 -22.37 -40.53 -9.16
CA ILE A 197 -22.75 -41.61 -10.08
C ILE A 197 -22.12 -42.93 -9.62
N GLU A 198 -20.84 -42.91 -9.28
CA GLU A 198 -20.07 -44.07 -8.82
C GLU A 198 -20.43 -44.46 -7.37
N LEU A 199 -20.82 -43.48 -6.55
CA LEU A 199 -21.38 -43.69 -5.23
C LEU A 199 -22.88 -43.32 -5.30
N PRO A 200 -23.79 -44.28 -5.61
CA PRO A 200 -25.22 -44.00 -5.58
C PRO A 200 -25.60 -43.40 -4.24
N PRO A 201 -26.57 -42.45 -4.16
CA PRO A 201 -26.77 -41.55 -3.04
C PRO A 201 -26.76 -42.37 -1.76
N VAL A 202 -25.64 -42.29 -1.05
CA VAL A 202 -25.29 -43.26 -0.04
C VAL A 202 -26.27 -43.05 1.11
N ARG A 203 -27.38 -43.80 1.08
CA ARG A 203 -28.39 -43.86 2.15
C ARG A 203 -27.71 -44.14 3.50
N LEU A 204 -26.57 -44.83 3.43
CA LEU A 204 -25.61 -45.03 4.50
C LEU A 204 -25.11 -43.69 5.08
N LEU A 205 -24.60 -42.73 4.32
CA LEU A 205 -24.03 -41.49 4.88
C LEU A 205 -25.09 -40.59 5.53
N LYS A 206 -26.31 -40.53 4.97
CA LYS A 206 -27.47 -39.91 5.66
C LYS A 206 -27.85 -40.65 6.94
N SER A 207 -27.84 -41.98 6.92
CA SER A 207 -28.08 -42.80 8.12
C SER A 207 -26.95 -42.71 9.16
N LEU A 208 -25.71 -42.49 8.72
CA LEU A 208 -24.54 -42.34 9.58
C LEU A 208 -24.46 -40.94 10.20
N LEU A 209 -24.78 -39.90 9.43
CA LEU A 209 -24.96 -38.55 9.95
C LEU A 209 -26.21 -38.45 10.82
N SER A 210 -27.30 -39.16 10.52
CA SER A 210 -28.48 -39.20 11.40
C SER A 210 -28.23 -40.00 12.67
N TYR A 211 -27.48 -41.11 12.59
CA TYR A 211 -27.05 -41.91 13.74
C TYR A 211 -26.04 -41.13 14.62
N ALA A 212 -25.06 -40.46 14.01
CA ALA A 212 -24.19 -39.53 14.72
C ALA A 212 -25.00 -38.35 15.31
N ARG A 213 -26.02 -37.84 14.63
CA ARG A 213 -26.88 -36.77 15.16
C ARG A 213 -27.84 -37.24 16.25
N SER A 214 -28.27 -38.50 16.26
CA SER A 214 -29.13 -39.07 17.31
C SER A 214 -28.34 -39.46 18.55
N ASP A 215 -27.18 -40.09 18.41
CA ASP A 215 -26.31 -40.46 19.54
C ASP A 215 -25.55 -39.24 20.10
N PHE A 216 -25.07 -38.32 19.25
CA PHE A 216 -24.35 -37.12 19.70
C PHE A 216 -25.23 -35.88 19.86
N GLY A 217 -26.50 -35.93 19.45
CA GLY A 217 -27.48 -34.86 19.72
C GLY A 217 -27.75 -34.66 21.21
N GLN A 218 -27.58 -35.71 22.02
CA GLN A 218 -27.60 -35.61 23.49
C GLN A 218 -26.30 -35.02 24.07
N VAL A 219 -25.16 -35.21 23.39
CA VAL A 219 -23.84 -34.72 23.86
C VAL A 219 -23.65 -33.23 23.54
N LEU A 220 -24.25 -32.72 22.46
CA LEU A 220 -24.13 -31.32 22.06
C LEU A 220 -25.01 -30.35 22.89
N LEU A 221 -25.91 -30.88 23.72
CA LEU A 221 -26.83 -30.12 24.59
C LEU A 221 -26.42 -30.13 26.07
N MET A 222 -25.33 -30.79 26.45
CA MET A 222 -24.80 -30.65 27.81
C MET A 222 -24.07 -29.30 27.91
N PRO A 223 -24.52 -28.37 28.77
CA PRO A 223 -23.66 -27.28 29.18
C PRO A 223 -22.47 -27.88 29.92
N MET A 224 -21.31 -27.24 29.79
CA MET A 224 -20.11 -27.63 30.53
C MET A 224 -20.35 -27.65 32.04
#